data_AF-A0A923ZX48-F1
#
_entry.id   AF-A0A923ZX48-F1
#
_cell.length_a   1.000
_cell.length_b   1.000
_cell.length_c   1.000
_cell.angle_alpha   90.00
_cell.angle_beta   90.00
_cell.angle_gamma   90.00
#
_symmetry.space_group_name_H-M   'P 1'
#
loop_
_entity.id
_entity.type
_entity.pdbx_description
1 polymer ?
#
loop_
_entity_poly.entity_id
_entity_poly.type
_entity_poly.pdbx_seq_one_letter_code
_entity_poly.pdbx_strand_id
1 'polypeptide(L)'
;MDKIIENIYNDILEISSFKLQKKLWLNINNDNNSSSSYTEVMCRLFDDNDIVSFVTKAKLAEKISIEFQLEINLLIHLLNNYDEIGSDSEIIKDSNWKNIVIQAQVVIHLWHYQNWQNK
;
A
#
# COMPACT_ATOMS: atom_id res chain seq x y z
N MET A 1 -3.76 -16.42 6.46
CA MET A 1 -4.21 -15.02 6.57
C MET A 1 -5.50 -14.91 5.78
N ASP A 2 -6.44 -14.05 6.16
CA ASP A 2 -7.60 -13.77 5.29
C ASP A 2 -7.08 -13.28 3.93
N LYS A 3 -7.66 -13.76 2.83
CA LYS A 3 -7.21 -13.42 1.47
C LYS A 3 -7.26 -11.92 1.21
N ILE A 4 -8.26 -11.22 1.77
CA ILE A 4 -8.39 -9.76 1.65
C ILE A 4 -7.23 -9.07 2.37
N ILE A 5 -6.90 -9.54 3.58
CA ILE A 5 -5.80 -8.98 4.38
C ILE A 5 -4.46 -9.18 3.67
N GLU A 6 -4.26 -10.35 3.05
CA GLU A 6 -3.07 -10.64 2.25
C GLU A 6 -2.96 -9.73 1.03
N ASN A 7 -4.07 -9.50 0.31
CA ASN A 7 -4.09 -8.59 -0.84
C ASN A 7 -3.76 -7.16 -0.42
N ILE A 8 -4.41 -6.63 0.63
CA ILE A 8 -4.14 -5.28 1.16
C ILE A 8 -2.66 -5.14 1.52
N TYR A 9 -2.10 -6.13 2.22
CA TYR A 9 -0.68 -6.13 2.55
C TYR A 9 0.21 -6.09 1.31
N ASN A 10 -0.09 -6.91 0.29
CA ASN A 10 0.70 -6.97 -0.95
C ASN A 10 0.62 -5.66 -1.75
N ASP A 11 -0.55 -5.03 -1.83
CA ASP A 11 -0.73 -3.74 -2.50
C ASP A 11 0.03 -2.63 -1.77
N ILE A 12 -0.02 -2.58 -0.43
CA ILE A 12 0.77 -1.62 0.36
C ILE A 12 2.28 -1.90 0.19
N LEU A 13 2.68 -3.17 0.11
CA LEU A 13 4.08 -3.57 -0.11
C LEU A 13 4.57 -3.14 -1.50
N GLU A 14 3.73 -3.23 -2.52
CA GLU A 14 4.00 -2.69 -3.85
C GLU A 14 4.18 -1.16 -3.80
N ILE A 15 3.28 -0.44 -3.13
CA ILE A 15 3.38 1.01 -2.90
C ILE A 15 4.64 1.37 -2.11
N SER A 16 5.09 0.54 -1.16
CA SER A 16 6.25 0.86 -0.33
C SER A 16 7.60 0.70 -1.04
N SER A 17 7.63 0.29 -2.31
CA SER A 17 8.88 -0.10 -2.98
C SER A 17 8.95 0.37 -4.43
N PHE A 18 9.80 1.38 -4.67
CA PHE A 18 10.17 1.78 -6.03
C PHE A 18 10.76 0.63 -6.86
N LYS A 19 11.40 -0.36 -6.23
CA LYS A 19 11.90 -1.53 -6.93
C LYS A 19 10.74 -2.39 -7.46
N LEU A 20 9.70 -2.60 -6.65
CA LEU A 20 8.51 -3.34 -7.08
C LEU A 20 7.72 -2.54 -8.12
N GLN A 21 7.51 -1.24 -7.92
CA GLN A 21 6.83 -0.37 -8.89
C GLN A 21 7.55 -0.37 -10.23
N LYS A 22 8.88 -0.17 -10.27
CA LYS A 22 9.63 -0.25 -11.54
C LYS A 22 9.53 -1.62 -12.20
N LYS A 23 9.52 -2.69 -11.40
CA LYS A 23 9.38 -4.05 -11.90
C LYS A 23 7.99 -4.30 -12.50
N LEU A 24 6.94 -3.92 -11.80
CA LEU A 24 5.56 -4.25 -12.15
C LEU A 24 4.94 -3.24 -13.11
N TRP A 25 5.16 -1.94 -12.90
CA TRP A 25 4.55 -0.84 -13.65
C TRP A 25 5.31 -0.51 -14.93
N LEU A 26 6.64 -0.57 -14.87
CA LEU A 26 7.50 -0.26 -16.02
C LEU A 26 8.06 -1.51 -16.71
N ASN A 27 7.68 -2.70 -16.22
CA ASN A 27 8.19 -3.99 -16.71
C ASN A 27 9.74 -4.12 -16.68
N ILE A 28 10.41 -3.40 -15.77
CA ILE A 28 11.89 -3.38 -15.69
C ILE A 28 12.36 -4.56 -14.81
N ASN A 29 13.10 -5.52 -15.39
CA ASN A 29 13.58 -6.74 -14.73
C ASN A 29 12.43 -7.66 -14.25
N ASN A 30 11.41 -7.83 -15.09
CA ASN A 30 10.23 -8.63 -14.78
C ASN A 30 10.26 -10.00 -15.47
N ASP A 31 10.93 -10.96 -14.84
CA ASP A 31 11.10 -12.31 -15.41
C ASP A 31 9.80 -13.15 -15.45
N ASN A 32 8.74 -12.70 -14.75
CA ASN A 32 7.52 -13.49 -14.52
C ASN A 32 6.31 -12.98 -15.33
N ASN A 33 6.47 -11.99 -16.21
CA ASN A 33 5.38 -11.33 -16.96
C ASN A 33 4.21 -10.80 -16.09
N SER A 34 4.41 -10.64 -14.79
CA SER A 34 3.42 -10.05 -13.88
C SER A 34 3.45 -8.54 -14.02
N SER A 35 2.44 -7.93 -14.66
CA SER A 35 2.29 -6.47 -14.79
C SER A 35 1.28 -5.93 -13.78
N SER A 36 1.53 -4.70 -13.32
CA SER A 36 0.59 -3.88 -12.56
C SER A 36 0.77 -2.44 -13.05
N SER A 37 0.10 -1.48 -12.43
CA SER A 37 0.20 -0.04 -12.70
C SER A 37 -0.26 0.71 -11.45
N TYR A 38 -0.02 2.03 -11.42
CA TYR A 38 -0.61 2.87 -10.39
C TYR A 38 -2.13 2.68 -10.30
N THR A 39 -2.83 2.76 -11.44
CA THR A 39 -4.29 2.62 -11.48
C THR A 39 -4.73 1.26 -10.94
N GLU A 40 -4.07 0.17 -11.33
CA GLU A 40 -4.44 -1.16 -10.87
C GLU A 40 -4.21 -1.34 -9.37
N VAL A 41 -3.10 -0.85 -8.80
CA VAL A 41 -2.90 -0.96 -7.35
C VAL A 41 -3.92 -0.15 -6.57
N MET A 42 -4.31 1.04 -7.07
CA MET A 42 -5.31 1.88 -6.44
C MET A 42 -6.70 1.23 -6.48
N CYS A 43 -7.10 0.68 -7.63
CA CYS A 43 -8.37 -0.06 -7.75
C CYS A 43 -8.38 -1.30 -6.86
N ARG A 44 -7.32 -2.12 -6.84
CA ARG A 44 -7.28 -3.30 -5.97
C ARG A 44 -7.36 -2.90 -4.49
N LEU A 45 -6.65 -1.85 -4.08
CA LEU A 45 -6.58 -1.45 -2.68
C LEU A 45 -7.89 -0.83 -2.17
N PHE A 46 -8.50 0.07 -2.96
CA PHE A 46 -9.68 0.83 -2.54
C PHE A 46 -10.99 0.20 -2.99
N ASP A 47 -11.09 -0.27 -4.23
CA ASP A 47 -12.34 -0.77 -4.80
C ASP A 47 -12.53 -2.26 -4.49
N ASP A 48 -11.53 -3.10 -4.78
CA ASP A 48 -11.67 -4.55 -4.63
C ASP A 48 -11.58 -5.01 -3.16
N ASN A 49 -10.59 -4.49 -2.42
CA ASN A 49 -10.30 -4.95 -1.06
C ASN A 49 -10.84 -4.03 0.04
N ASP A 50 -11.33 -2.82 -0.29
CA ASP A 50 -11.91 -1.84 0.63
C ASP A 50 -11.08 -1.65 1.91
N ILE A 51 -9.87 -1.09 1.74
CA ILE A 51 -8.94 -0.84 2.85
C ILE A 51 -9.58 -0.03 3.99
N VAL A 52 -10.49 0.89 3.67
CA VAL A 52 -11.16 1.75 4.66
C VAL A 52 -12.04 0.92 5.59
N SER A 53 -12.82 -0.01 5.03
CA SER A 53 -13.63 -0.96 5.79
C SER A 53 -12.78 -1.93 6.60
N PHE A 54 -11.66 -2.42 6.03
CA PHE A 54 -10.68 -3.23 6.76
C PHE A 54 -10.17 -2.51 8.02
N VAL A 55 -9.63 -1.29 7.88
CA VAL A 55 -9.07 -0.52 9.01
C VAL A 55 -10.15 -0.24 10.06
N THR A 56 -11.36 0.13 9.62
CA THR A 56 -12.49 0.41 10.52
C THR A 56 -12.86 -0.82 11.34
N LYS A 57 -12.99 -1.99 10.69
CA LYS A 57 -13.33 -3.25 11.38
C LYS A 57 -12.20 -3.72 12.30
N ALA A 58 -10.95 -3.62 11.85
CA ALA A 58 -9.79 -4.01 12.64
C ALA A 58 -9.65 -3.15 13.91
N LYS A 59 -9.92 -1.84 13.80
CA LYS A 59 -9.99 -0.92 14.94
C LYS A 59 -11.09 -1.29 15.92
N LEU A 60 -12.32 -1.50 15.44
CA LEU A 60 -13.47 -1.86 16.29
C LEU A 60 -13.27 -3.19 17.03
N ALA A 61 -12.54 -4.12 16.41
CA ALA A 61 -12.19 -5.40 17.01
C ALA A 61 -10.91 -5.35 17.88
N GLU A 62 -10.31 -4.18 18.10
CA GLU A 62 -9.07 -3.98 18.85
C GLU A 62 -7.90 -4.86 18.35
N LYS A 63 -7.89 -5.20 17.04
CA LYS A 63 -6.90 -6.10 16.43
C LYS A 63 -5.61 -5.41 15.97
N ILE A 64 -5.57 -4.08 16.03
CA ILE A 64 -4.45 -3.27 15.56
C ILE A 64 -4.12 -2.17 16.58
N SER A 65 -2.82 -1.90 16.77
CA SER A 65 -2.34 -0.86 17.69
C SER A 65 -2.78 0.54 17.26
N ILE A 66 -2.88 1.46 18.21
CA ILE A 66 -3.21 2.89 17.95
C ILE A 66 -2.19 3.49 16.98
N GLU A 67 -0.91 3.19 17.15
CA GLU A 67 0.16 3.67 16.28
C GLU A 67 -0.07 3.26 14.81
N PHE A 68 -0.32 1.97 14.56
CA PHE A 68 -0.62 1.51 13.21
C PHE A 68 -1.91 2.11 12.65
N GLN A 69 -2.95 2.29 13.49
CA GLN A 69 -4.17 2.97 13.08
C GLN A 69 -3.88 4.40 12.59
N LEU A 70 -2.99 5.14 13.23
CA LEU A 70 -2.63 6.50 12.81
C LEU A 70 -1.89 6.46 11.47
N GLU A 71 -0.86 5.62 11.36
CA GLU A 71 0.00 5.58 10.17
C GLU A 71 -0.72 5.04 8.92
N ILE A 72 -1.62 4.05 9.08
CA ILE A 72 -2.41 3.53 7.96
C ILE A 72 -3.48 4.53 7.51
N ASN A 73 -4.08 5.29 8.43
CA ASN A 73 -5.02 6.36 8.06
C ASN A 73 -4.31 7.53 7.38
N LEU A 74 -3.09 7.85 7.80
CA LEU A 74 -2.26 8.84 7.11
C LEU A 74 -1.92 8.37 5.68
N LEU A 75 -1.54 7.11 5.50
CA LEU A 75 -1.32 6.55 4.16
C LEU A 75 -2.58 6.65 3.29
N ILE A 76 -3.74 6.22 3.80
CA ILE A 76 -5.03 6.31 3.10
C ILE A 76 -5.34 7.76 2.72
N HIS A 77 -5.10 8.71 3.63
CA HIS A 77 -5.30 10.12 3.36
C HIS A 77 -4.40 10.62 2.23
N LEU A 78 -3.10 10.31 2.27
CA LEU A 78 -2.15 10.73 1.23
C LEU A 78 -2.52 10.13 -0.14
N LEU A 79 -2.89 8.85 -0.18
CA LEU A 79 -3.31 8.16 -1.41
C LEU A 79 -4.58 8.78 -2.01
N ASN A 80 -5.59 9.08 -1.19
CA ASN A 80 -6.82 9.73 -1.65
C ASN A 80 -6.64 11.19 -2.12
N ASN A 81 -5.56 11.85 -1.71
CA ASN A 81 -5.26 13.24 -2.06
C ASN A 81 -4.09 13.37 -3.04
N TYR A 82 -3.58 12.26 -3.55
CA TYR A 82 -2.54 12.28 -4.56
C TYR A 82 -3.14 12.71 -5.90
N ASP A 83 -2.64 13.82 -6.44
CA ASP A 83 -3.01 14.30 -7.77
C ASP A 83 -2.18 13.54 -8.80
N GLU A 84 -2.79 12.56 -9.46
CA GLU A 84 -2.10 11.67 -10.39
C GLU A 84 -1.47 12.44 -11.55
N ILE A 85 -0.14 12.34 -11.67
CA ILE A 85 0.60 12.95 -12.77
C ILE A 85 0.93 11.94 -13.86
N GLY A 86 0.12 11.96 -14.93
CA GLY A 86 0.47 11.31 -16.19
C GLY A 86 0.69 9.81 -16.07
N SER A 87 1.82 9.34 -16.58
CA SER A 87 2.17 7.91 -16.68
C SER A 87 2.82 7.35 -15.40
N ASP A 88 2.82 6.03 -15.24
CA ASP A 88 3.53 5.33 -14.14
C ASP A 88 5.00 5.77 -13.99
N SER A 89 5.67 6.09 -15.11
CA SER A 89 7.07 6.55 -15.09
C SER A 89 7.22 7.95 -14.50
N GLU A 90 6.22 8.81 -14.70
CA GLU A 90 6.15 10.16 -14.15
C GLU A 90 5.79 10.11 -12.67
N ILE A 91 4.82 9.28 -12.30
CA ILE A 91 4.43 9.02 -10.90
C ILE A 91 5.63 8.57 -10.06
N ILE A 92 6.40 7.59 -10.52
CA ILE A 92 7.59 7.09 -9.80
C ILE A 92 8.63 8.20 -9.53
N LYS A 93 8.66 9.26 -10.35
CA LYS A 93 9.60 10.38 -10.22
C LYS A 93 9.05 11.52 -9.36
N ASP A 94 7.74 11.58 -9.13
CA ASP A 94 7.09 12.62 -8.35
C ASP A 94 7.61 12.65 -6.90
N SER A 95 7.89 13.85 -6.39
CA SER A 95 8.14 14.10 -4.97
C SER A 95 6.96 13.76 -4.07
N ASN A 96 5.73 14.02 -4.50
CA ASN A 96 4.54 13.72 -3.70
C ASN A 96 4.36 12.21 -3.57
N TRP A 97 4.54 11.47 -4.67
CA TRP A 97 4.54 10.02 -4.64
C TRP A 97 5.67 9.45 -3.77
N LYS A 98 6.88 10.03 -3.80
CA LYS A 98 7.97 9.62 -2.89
C LYS A 98 7.58 9.72 -1.41
N ASN A 99 6.83 10.74 -1.01
CA ASN A 99 6.33 10.86 0.35
C ASN A 99 5.34 9.73 0.69
N ILE A 100 4.48 9.36 -0.25
CA ILE A 100 3.56 8.21 -0.11
C ILE A 100 4.35 6.90 0.04
N VAL A 101 5.39 6.68 -0.77
CA VAL A 101 6.25 5.49 -0.67
C VAL A 101 6.89 5.41 0.72
N ILE A 102 7.41 6.52 1.24
CA ILE A 102 7.99 6.57 2.60
C ILE A 102 6.93 6.24 3.65
N GLN A 103 5.74 6.82 3.54
CA GLN A 103 4.64 6.52 4.47
C GLN A 103 4.22 5.05 4.42
N ALA A 104 4.13 4.46 3.22
CA ALA A 104 3.81 3.05 3.05
C ALA A 104 4.88 2.13 3.67
N GLN A 105 6.16 2.53 3.65
CA GLN A 105 7.24 1.80 4.33
C GLN A 105 7.03 1.79 5.85
N VAL A 106 6.60 2.91 6.45
CA VAL A 106 6.24 2.98 7.88
C VAL A 106 5.11 2.00 8.20
N VAL A 107 4.05 1.99 7.38
CA VAL A 107 2.91 1.07 7.57
C VAL A 107 3.35 -0.38 7.48
N ILE A 108 4.17 -0.77 6.49
CA ILE A 108 4.69 -2.14 6.37
C ILE A 108 5.55 -2.53 7.58
N HIS A 109 6.41 -1.63 8.05
CA HIS A 109 7.23 -1.87 9.23
C HIS A 109 6.37 -2.17 10.47
N LEU A 110 5.35 -1.34 10.72
CA LEU A 110 4.42 -1.55 11.83
C LEU A 110 3.56 -2.80 11.65
N TRP A 111 3.15 -3.11 10.41
CA TRP A 111 2.42 -4.34 10.09
C TRP A 111 3.21 -5.58 10.51
N HIS A 112 4.52 -5.60 10.23
CA HIS A 112 5.40 -6.69 10.66
C HIS A 112 5.53 -6.73 12.18
N TYR A 113 5.70 -5.59 12.84
CA TYR A 113 5.86 -5.52 14.28
C TYR A 113 4.64 -6.06 15.05
N GLN A 114 3.43 -5.78 14.58
CA GLN A 114 2.20 -6.31 15.18
C GLN A 114 2.10 -7.83 15.11
N ASN A 115 2.54 -8.44 14.00
CA ASN A 115 2.49 -9.90 13.83
C ASN A 115 3.47 -10.66 14.73
N TRP A 116 4.42 -9.98 15.38
CA TRP A 116 5.31 -10.57 16.39
C TRP A 116 4.74 -10.52 17.80
N GLN A 117 3.69 -9.74 18.06
CA GLN A 117 3.05 -9.61 19.37
C GLN A 117 2.00 -10.70 19.63
N ASN A 118 1.64 -11.49 18.61
CA ASN A 118 0.61 -12.54 18.68
C ASN A 118 1.19 -13.98 18.59
N LYS A 119 2.46 -14.18 18.99
CA LYS A 119 3.08 -15.51 19.12
C LYS A 119 3.47 -15.80 20.57
#